data_AF-A0A2N6CVB8-F1
#
_entry.id   AF-A0A2N6CVB8-F1
#
_cell.length_a   1.000
_cell.length_b   1.000
_cell.length_c   1.000
_cell.angle_alpha   90.00
_cell.angle_beta   90.00
_cell.angle_gamma   90.00
#
_symmetry.space_group_name_H-M   'P 1'
#
loop_
_entity.id
_entity.type
_entity.pdbx_description
1 polymer ?
#
loop_
_entity_poly.entity_id
_entity_poly.type
_entity_poly.pdbx_seq_one_letter_code
_entity_poly.pdbx_strand_id
1 'polypeptide(L)' 'MIRCHLVKLMGERKLKIADVARQTGLHRNTVTLLYKETASRVDLEAMDKLCELFDCEVGDLFERVQPGN' A
#
# COMPACT_ATOMS: atom_id res chain seq x y z
N MET A 1 11.32 -6.21 10.00
CA MET A 1 9.90 -5.78 9.96
C MET A 1 9.51 -5.64 8.49
N ILE A 2 8.24 -5.84 8.13
CA ILE A 2 7.77 -5.50 6.77
C ILE A 2 7.26 -4.07 6.82
N ARG A 3 7.74 -3.24 5.91
CA ARG A 3 7.33 -1.84 5.71
C ARG A 3 6.42 -1.76 4.50
N CYS A 4 5.42 -0.87 4.56
CA CYS A 4 4.54 -0.58 3.42
C CYS A 4 4.82 0.83 2.90
N HIS A 5 5.16 0.96 1.63
CA HIS A 5 5.50 2.24 0.99
C HIS A 5 4.30 2.95 0.37
N LEU A 6 3.07 2.56 0.73
CA LEU A 6 1.84 3.12 0.18
C LEU A 6 1.75 4.64 0.36
N VAL A 7 2.28 5.19 1.48
CA VAL A 7 2.36 6.64 1.71
C VAL A 7 3.15 7.35 0.61
N LYS A 8 4.31 6.79 0.24
CA LYS A 8 5.20 7.34 -0.79
C LYS A 8 4.52 7.28 -2.16
N LEU A 9 4.02 6.11 -2.55
CA LEU A 9 3.36 5.89 -3.84
C LEU A 9 2.12 6.79 -4.02
N MET A 10 1.32 6.94 -2.96
CA MET A 10 0.19 7.88 -2.96
C MET A 10 0.63 9.34 -3.10
N GLY A 11 1.71 9.73 -2.44
CA GLY A 11 2.26 11.08 -2.52
C GLY A 11 2.73 11.44 -3.92
N GLU A 12 3.46 10.54 -4.58
CA GLU A 12 3.97 10.72 -5.95
C GLU A 12 2.83 10.92 -6.96
N ARG A 13 1.72 10.20 -6.80
CA ARG A 13 0.52 10.34 -7.65
C ARG A 13 -0.52 11.34 -7.14
N LYS A 14 -0.25 12.04 -6.02
CA LYS A 14 -1.17 12.98 -5.34
C LYS A 14 -2.56 12.38 -5.03
N LEU A 15 -2.62 11.08 -4.73
CA LEU A 15 -3.86 10.38 -4.43
C LEU A 15 -4.21 10.44 -2.94
N LYS A 16 -5.50 10.62 -2.62
CA LYS A 16 -6.01 10.47 -1.26
C LYS A 16 -6.44 9.03 -1.02
N ILE A 17 -6.59 8.63 0.25
CA ILE A 17 -7.13 7.31 0.64
C ILE A 17 -8.46 7.01 -0.08
N ALA A 18 -9.31 8.03 -0.21
CA ALA A 18 -10.59 7.91 -0.92
C ALA A 18 -10.43 7.53 -2.39
N ASP A 19 -9.43 8.10 -3.06
CA ASP A 19 -9.18 7.86 -4.48
C ASP A 19 -8.62 6.45 -4.71
N VAL A 20 -7.72 6.01 -3.83
CA VAL A 20 -7.15 4.65 -3.88
C VAL A 20 -8.23 3.61 -3.61
N ALA A 21 -9.05 3.79 -2.56
CA ALA A 21 -10.15 2.88 -2.26
C ALA A 21 -11.15 2.78 -3.43
N ARG A 22 -11.48 3.91 -4.07
CA ARG A 22 -12.37 3.93 -5.24
C ARG A 22 -11.75 3.23 -6.46
N GLN A 23 -10.48 3.49 -6.76
CA GLN A 23 -9.82 2.94 -7.95
C GLN A 23 -9.49 1.46 -7.82
N THR A 24 -9.06 1.01 -6.64
CA THR A 24 -8.75 -0.40 -6.38
C THR A 24 -9.98 -1.23 -6.02
N GLY A 25 -11.09 -0.60 -5.66
CA GLY A 25 -12.25 -1.28 -5.06
C GLY A 25 -11.98 -1.84 -3.66
N LEU A 26 -10.84 -1.52 -3.04
CA LEU A 26 -10.53 -1.96 -1.68
C LEU A 26 -11.37 -1.20 -0.66
N HIS A 27 -11.70 -1.88 0.44
CA HIS A 27 -12.37 -1.22 1.55
C HIS A 27 -11.49 -0.09 2.09
N ARG A 28 -12.08 1.09 2.31
CA ARG A 28 -11.36 2.30 2.76
C ARG A 28 -10.52 2.05 4.01
N ASN A 29 -11.01 1.21 4.92
CA ASN A 29 -10.27 0.84 6.12
C ASN A 29 -8.97 0.08 5.79
N THR A 30 -8.97 -0.84 4.82
CA THR A 30 -7.78 -1.57 4.39
C THR A 30 -6.70 -0.61 3.89
N VAL A 31 -7.08 0.32 3.01
CA VAL A 31 -6.17 1.37 2.50
C VAL A 31 -5.63 2.24 3.66
N THR A 32 -6.49 2.58 4.63
CA THR A 32 -6.08 3.38 5.80
C THR A 32 -5.08 2.64 6.68
N LEU A 33 -5.29 1.35 6.94
CA LEU A 33 -4.40 0.54 7.78
C LEU A 33 -3.05 0.32 7.09
N LEU A 34 -3.05 0.08 5.78
CA LEU A 34 -1.83 -0.01 4.98
C LEU A 34 -1.06 1.31 4.97
N TYR A 35 -1.76 2.43 4.72
CA TYR A 35 -1.19 3.78 4.74
C TYR A 35 -0.57 4.13 6.09
N LYS A 36 -1.18 3.71 7.19
CA LYS A 36 -0.66 3.94 8.55
C LYS A 36 0.39 2.91 8.99
N GLU A 37 0.71 1.94 8.14
CA GLU A 37 1.60 0.81 8.48
C GLU A 37 1.12 0.02 9.72
N THR A 38 -0.20 0.00 10.00
CA THR A 38 -0.81 -0.71 11.14
C THR A 38 -1.57 -1.97 10.74
N ALA A 39 -1.49 -2.39 9.48
CA ALA A 39 -2.12 -3.60 9.00
C ALA A 39 -1.41 -4.84 9.55
N SER A 40 -2.15 -5.73 10.22
CA SER A 40 -1.64 -7.02 10.70
C SER A 40 -1.70 -8.14 9.64
N ARG A 41 -2.52 -7.94 8.61
CA ARG A 41 -2.73 -8.85 7.49
C ARG A 41 -2.94 -8.06 6.21
N VAL A 42 -2.46 -8.64 5.12
CA VAL A 42 -2.67 -8.20 3.75
C VAL A 42 -2.95 -9.45 2.95
N ASP A 43 -4.01 -9.44 2.16
CA ASP A 43 -4.29 -10.50 1.20
C ASP A 43 -3.66 -10.17 -0.17
N LEU A 44 -3.47 -11.21 -0.97
CA LEU A 44 -2.81 -11.08 -2.28
C LEU A 44 -3.64 -10.22 -3.25
N GLU A 45 -4.97 -10.24 -3.13
CA GLU A 45 -5.86 -9.42 -3.96
C GLU A 45 -5.63 -7.92 -3.71
N ALA A 46 -5.48 -7.52 -2.44
CA ALA A 46 -5.13 -6.14 -2.10
C ALA A 46 -3.74 -5.75 -2.59
N MET A 47 -2.76 -6.66 -2.53
CA MET A 47 -1.42 -6.41 -3.07
C MET A 47 -1.47 -6.19 -4.57
N ASP A 48 -2.12 -7.09 -5.30
CA ASP A 48 -2.21 -7.09 -6.76
C ASP A 48 -2.89 -5.81 -7.27
N LYS A 49 -4.05 -5.46 -6.69
CA LYS A 49 -4.79 -4.24 -7.03
C LYS A 49 -4.00 -2.95 -6.78
N LEU A 50 -3.18 -2.93 -5.73
CA LEU A 50 -2.32 -1.78 -5.44
C LEU A 50 -1.16 -1.72 -6.43
N CYS A 51 -0.52 -2.86 -6.74
CA CYS A 51 0.54 -2.93 -7.74
C CYS A 51 0.03 -2.48 -9.12
N GLU A 52 -1.17 -2.91 -9.52
CA GLU A 52 -1.83 -2.49 -10.76
C GLU A 52 -2.11 -0.98 -10.77
N LEU A 53 -2.70 -0.43 -9.70
CA LEU A 53 -3.01 1.00 -9.63
C LEU A 53 -1.74 1.87 -9.67
N PHE A 54 -0.68 1.44 -8.98
CA PHE A 54 0.56 2.18 -8.86
C PHE A 54 1.60 1.84 -9.93
N ASP A 55 1.27 0.91 -10.83
CA ASP A 55 2.16 0.41 -11.88
C ASP A 55 3.56 0.11 -11.31
N CYS A 56 3.60 -0.70 -10.25
CA CYS A 56 4.80 -1.00 -9.49
C CYS A 56 4.90 -2.48 -9.13
N GLU A 57 6.11 -2.92 -8.75
CA GLU A 57 6.30 -4.28 -8.27
C GLU A 57 5.93 -4.42 -6.78
N VAL A 58 5.76 -5.67 -6.33
CA VAL A 58 5.51 -5.97 -4.91
C VAL A 58 6.63 -5.42 -4.02
N GLY A 59 7.88 -5.42 -4.49
CA GLY A 59 9.03 -4.89 -3.75
C GLY A 59 9.01 -3.36 -3.59
N ASP A 60 8.36 -2.65 -4.51
CA ASP A 60 8.16 -1.20 -4.40
C ASP A 60 7.08 -0.87 -3.37
N LEU A 61 6.09 -1.75 -3.21
CA LEU A 61 4.98 -1.60 -2.26
C LEU A 61 5.33 -2.09 -0.85
N PHE A 62 6.06 -3.20 -0.74
CA PHE A 62 6.46 -3.81 0.52
C PHE A 62 7.94 -4.16 0.57
N GLU A 63 8.58 -3.79 1.67
CA GLU A 63 10.01 -4.01 1.88
C GLU A 63 10.27 -4.71 3.21
N ARG A 64 11.21 -5.67 3.23
CA ARG A 64 11.72 -6.22 4.47
C ARG A 64 12.84 -5.33 5.01
N VAL A 65 12.54 -4.54 6.04
CA VAL A 65 13.53 -3.75 6.76
C VAL A 65 14.20 -4.56 7.88
N GLN A 66 15.52 -4.48 7.96
CA GLN A 66 16.32 -5.01 9.07
C GLN A 66 16.64 -3.88 10.05
N PRO A 67 16.57 -4.11 11.38
CA PRO A 67 17.04 -3.11 12.33
C PRO A 67 18.58 -3.01 12.24
N GLY A 68 19.10 -1.87 11.74
CA GLY A 68 20.53 -1.60 11.69
C GLY A 68 21.11 -1.15 10.33
N ASN A 69 20.27 -0.70 9.39
CA ASN A 69 20.71 -0.06 8.15
C ASN A 69 20.36 1.43 8.16
#